data_AF-A0A6V7IY03-F1
#
_entry.id   AF-A0A6V7IY03-F1
#
_cell.length_a   1.000
_cell.length_b   1.000
_cell.length_c   1.000
_cell.angle_alpha   90.00
_cell.angle_beta   90.00
_cell.angle_gamma   90.00
#
_symmetry.space_group_name_H-M   'P 1'
#
loop_
_entity.id
_entity.type
_entity.pdbx_description
1 polymer ?
#
loop_
_entity_poly.entity_id
_entity_poly.type
_entity_poly.pdbx_seq_one_letter_code
_entity_poly.pdbx_strand_id
1 'polypeptide(L)'
;TYEWFLIFRMCVGIGEASYSTIAPTIISDLFVKDTRSKMLALFYFAIPVGSGLGYITGGKVAVATGQWQWGLRITPALGIIAIALILFVVRDPVRGEKEGGSHIASTTWSNDIRALIKNPSFMLSTAGFTCVAFVAGALALWAPKFLELGLKLQKDKTLVVADISLVFGAIAMLAGLIGVPLGSIVAQKLRTRWHQADPLICGVGLLLSAPMIFFAALTASSNSLVCFTLIFLGQLALNLNWSIVADMLL
;
A
#
# COMPACT_ATOMS: atom_id res chain seq x y z
N THR A 1 6.38 4.42 29.24
CA THR A 1 7.83 4.40 28.92
C THR A 1 8.01 3.98 27.47
N TYR A 2 9.13 4.36 26.85
CA TYR A 2 9.44 4.07 25.45
C TYR A 2 9.46 2.56 25.14
N GLU A 3 10.02 1.75 26.04
CA GLU A 3 10.10 0.28 25.89
C GLU A 3 8.72 -0.37 25.70
N TRP A 4 7.74 -0.03 26.55
CA TRP A 4 6.38 -0.58 26.42
C TRP A 4 5.75 -0.20 25.09
N PHE A 5 5.96 1.03 24.63
CA PHE A 5 5.47 1.48 23.33
C PHE A 5 6.09 0.65 22.20
N LEU A 6 7.40 0.37 22.27
CA LEU A 6 8.10 -0.43 21.27
C LEU A 6 7.60 -1.88 21.25
N ILE A 7 7.39 -2.50 22.42
CA ILE A 7 6.82 -3.86 22.52
C ILE A 7 5.43 -3.93 21.87
N PHE A 8 4.53 -3.01 22.21
CA PHE A 8 3.20 -3.00 21.59
C PHE A 8 3.26 -2.75 20.09
N ARG A 9 4.22 -1.92 19.62
CA ARG A 9 4.41 -1.70 18.19
C ARG A 9 4.90 -2.95 17.46
N MET A 10 5.78 -3.74 18.09
CA MET A 10 6.19 -5.05 17.56
C MET A 10 5.00 -6.01 17.47
N CYS A 11 4.16 -6.09 18.51
CA CYS A 11 2.96 -6.93 18.48
C CYS A 11 2.00 -6.56 17.33
N VAL A 12 1.79 -5.26 17.10
CA VAL A 12 0.99 -4.78 15.97
C VAL A 12 1.61 -5.18 14.63
N GLY A 13 2.94 -5.04 14.48
CA GLY A 13 3.65 -5.45 13.27
C GLY A 13 3.51 -6.96 12.96
N ILE A 14 3.56 -7.82 13.99
CA ILE A 14 3.32 -9.26 13.84
C ILE A 14 1.90 -9.53 13.30
N GLY A 15 0.89 -8.83 13.83
CA GLY A 15 -0.49 -8.93 13.36
C GLY A 15 -0.66 -8.46 11.92
N GLU A 16 -0.08 -7.31 11.57
CA GLU A 16 -0.14 -6.73 10.21
C GLU A 16 0.53 -7.63 9.16
N ALA A 17 1.67 -8.24 9.50
CA ALA A 17 2.35 -9.21 8.63
C ALA A 17 1.50 -10.48 8.38
N SER A 18 0.76 -10.92 9.40
CA SER A 18 -0.06 -12.13 9.31
C SER A 18 -1.23 -11.96 8.35
N TYR A 19 -1.99 -10.87 8.44
CA TYR A 19 -3.14 -10.69 7.53
C TYR A 19 -2.70 -10.38 6.09
N SER A 20 -1.61 -9.60 5.92
CA SER A 20 -1.13 -9.21 4.59
C SER A 20 -0.64 -10.40 3.74
N THR A 21 -0.26 -11.50 4.39
CA THR A 21 0.11 -12.75 3.74
C THR A 21 -1.08 -13.68 3.49
N ILE A 22 -2.02 -13.77 4.45
CA ILE A 22 -3.17 -14.69 4.36
C ILE A 22 -4.27 -14.16 3.43
N ALA A 23 -4.62 -12.88 3.53
CA ALA A 23 -5.80 -12.35 2.82
C ALA A 23 -5.73 -12.48 1.28
N PRO A 24 -4.60 -12.17 0.61
CA PRO A 24 -4.51 -12.35 -0.84
C PRO A 24 -4.66 -13.82 -1.27
N THR A 25 -4.19 -14.78 -0.46
CA THR A 25 -4.32 -16.22 -0.76
C THR A 25 -5.76 -16.71 -0.67
N ILE A 26 -6.54 -16.21 0.29
CA ILE A 26 -7.98 -16.50 0.37
C ILE A 26 -8.70 -15.91 -0.86
N ILE A 27 -8.32 -14.69 -1.28
CA ILE A 27 -8.88 -14.06 -2.48
C ILE A 27 -8.55 -14.86 -3.75
N SER A 28 -7.33 -15.39 -3.88
CA SER A 28 -6.96 -16.23 -5.03
C SER A 28 -7.73 -17.55 -5.03
N ASP A 29 -8.01 -18.15 -3.87
CA ASP A 29 -8.83 -19.36 -3.78
C ASP A 29 -10.31 -19.11 -4.16
N LEU A 30 -10.82 -17.89 -3.90
CA LEU A 30 -12.21 -17.51 -4.17
C LEU A 30 -12.50 -17.02 -5.59
N PHE A 31 -11.49 -16.60 -6.35
CA PHE A 31 -11.68 -15.95 -7.65
C PHE A 31 -10.62 -16.38 -8.65
N VAL A 32 -11.03 -16.56 -9.92
CA VAL A 32 -10.16 -17.08 -10.99
C VAL A 32 -10.04 -16.07 -12.12
N LYS A 33 -8.91 -16.09 -12.84
CA LYS A 33 -8.64 -15.26 -14.03
C LYS A 33 -8.84 -13.77 -13.74
N ASP A 34 -9.50 -13.04 -14.65
CA ASP A 34 -9.70 -11.60 -14.58
C ASP A 34 -10.50 -11.14 -13.34
N THR A 35 -11.29 -12.02 -12.73
CA THR A 35 -12.01 -11.70 -11.48
C THR A 35 -11.07 -11.64 -10.28
N ARG A 36 -10.00 -12.45 -10.28
CA ARG A 36 -8.96 -12.45 -9.23
C ARG A 36 -8.25 -11.10 -9.17
N SER A 37 -7.74 -10.62 -10.31
CA SER A 37 -7.02 -9.33 -10.37
C SER A 37 -7.91 -8.15 -9.96
N LYS A 38 -9.23 -8.20 -10.26
CA LYS A 38 -10.19 -7.17 -9.82
C LYS A 38 -10.41 -7.17 -8.31
N MET A 39 -10.55 -8.35 -7.71
CA MET A 39 -10.73 -8.48 -6.26
C MET A 39 -9.45 -8.16 -5.49
N LEU A 40 -8.28 -8.55 -6.01
CA LEU A 40 -7.00 -8.11 -5.48
C LEU A 40 -6.84 -6.59 -5.59
N ALA A 41 -7.23 -5.98 -6.71
CA ALA A 41 -7.22 -4.52 -6.83
C ALA A 41 -8.13 -3.84 -5.79
N LEU A 42 -9.33 -4.39 -5.53
CA LEU A 42 -10.22 -3.89 -4.48
C LEU A 42 -9.60 -4.04 -3.07
N PHE A 43 -8.90 -5.14 -2.81
CA PHE A 43 -8.19 -5.36 -1.55
C PHE A 43 -7.02 -4.40 -1.36
N TYR A 44 -6.12 -4.29 -2.35
CA TYR A 44 -4.96 -3.39 -2.28
C TYR A 44 -5.32 -1.91 -2.34
N PHE A 45 -6.48 -1.57 -2.89
CA PHE A 45 -7.06 -0.22 -2.82
C PHE A 45 -7.28 0.25 -1.36
N ALA A 46 -7.51 -0.67 -0.42
CA ALA A 46 -7.67 -0.33 0.99
C ALA A 46 -6.38 0.25 1.62
N ILE A 47 -5.20 -0.07 1.10
CA ILE A 47 -3.91 0.43 1.63
C ILE A 47 -3.80 1.96 1.54
N PRO A 48 -3.90 2.60 0.35
CA PRO A 48 -3.79 4.04 0.24
C PRO A 48 -4.97 4.77 0.90
N VAL A 49 -6.18 4.21 0.85
CA VAL A 49 -7.35 4.79 1.55
C VAL A 49 -7.16 4.76 3.07
N GLY A 50 -6.78 3.61 3.62
CA GLY A 50 -6.51 3.45 5.04
C GLY A 50 -5.35 4.33 5.51
N SER A 51 -4.29 4.43 4.72
CA SER A 51 -3.15 5.31 5.01
C SER A 51 -3.58 6.78 5.05
N GLY A 52 -4.35 7.23 4.06
CA GLY A 52 -4.87 8.59 4.00
C GLY A 52 -5.81 8.94 5.14
N LEU A 53 -6.74 8.03 5.47
CA LEU A 53 -7.60 8.15 6.66
C LEU A 53 -6.76 8.17 7.95
N GLY A 54 -5.68 7.38 8.03
CA GLY A 54 -4.75 7.37 9.15
C GLY A 54 -4.07 8.73 9.37
N TYR A 55 -3.58 9.37 8.30
CA TYR A 55 -3.02 10.74 8.40
C TYR A 55 -4.06 11.77 8.85
N ILE A 56 -5.27 11.70 8.29
CA ILE A 56 -6.35 12.65 8.61
C ILE A 56 -6.80 12.50 10.06
N THR A 57 -7.10 11.27 10.49
CA THR A 57 -7.57 10.98 11.85
C THR A 57 -6.47 11.26 12.88
N GLY A 58 -5.23 10.81 12.62
CA GLY A 58 -4.08 11.09 13.47
C GLY A 58 -3.82 12.59 13.64
N GLY A 59 -3.83 13.36 12.55
CA GLY A 59 -3.62 14.80 12.58
C GLY A 59 -4.73 15.57 13.32
N LYS A 60 -6.00 15.29 13.01
CA LYS A 60 -7.14 15.99 13.64
C LYS A 60 -7.29 15.65 15.12
N VAL A 61 -7.13 14.38 15.49
CA VAL A 61 -7.26 13.94 16.89
C VAL A 61 -6.14 14.50 17.75
N ALA A 62 -4.91 14.56 17.21
CA ALA A 62 -3.78 15.17 17.92
C ALA A 62 -4.01 16.67 18.21
N VAL A 63 -4.59 17.42 17.26
CA VAL A 63 -4.93 18.84 17.48
C VAL A 63 -6.11 19.00 18.44
N ALA A 64 -7.18 18.22 18.28
CA ALA A 64 -8.38 18.35 19.10
C ALA A 64 -8.16 17.97 20.57
N THR A 65 -7.32 16.96 20.84
CA THR A 65 -7.08 16.47 22.20
C THR A 65 -5.79 17.00 22.83
N GLY A 66 -4.95 17.69 22.05
CA GLY A 66 -3.60 18.10 22.45
C GLY A 66 -2.64 16.93 22.71
N GLN A 67 -3.06 15.69 22.44
CA GLN A 67 -2.35 14.47 22.80
C GLN A 67 -2.42 13.45 21.66
N TRP A 68 -1.27 13.12 21.07
CA TRP A 68 -1.18 12.19 19.93
C TRP A 68 -1.65 10.76 20.26
N GLN A 69 -1.61 10.36 21.54
CA GLN A 69 -1.97 9.02 22.00
C GLN A 69 -3.43 8.68 21.71
N TRP A 70 -4.32 9.67 21.65
CA TRP A 70 -5.73 9.45 21.33
C TRP A 70 -5.93 8.98 19.88
N GLY A 71 -5.04 9.35 18.96
CA GLY A 71 -5.07 8.82 17.60
C GLY A 71 -4.92 7.30 17.56
N LEU A 72 -4.09 6.74 18.45
CA LEU A 72 -3.87 5.30 18.56
C LEU A 72 -5.03 4.55 19.24
N ARG A 73 -5.84 5.24 20.04
CA ARG A 73 -6.94 4.61 20.79
C ARG A 73 -8.20 4.39 19.96
N ILE A 74 -8.34 5.10 18.85
CA ILE A 74 -9.50 4.98 17.96
C ILE A 74 -9.35 3.76 17.04
N THR A 75 -8.13 3.44 16.63
CA THR A 75 -7.85 2.35 15.69
C THR A 75 -8.31 0.96 16.17
N PRO A 76 -8.13 0.57 17.45
CA PRO A 76 -8.61 -0.71 17.97
C PRO A 76 -10.13 -0.92 17.82
N ALA A 77 -10.94 0.14 17.89
CA ALA A 77 -12.39 0.03 17.70
C ALA A 77 -12.74 -0.48 16.29
N LEU A 78 -12.04 0.03 15.26
CA LEU A 78 -12.18 -0.45 13.89
C LEU A 78 -11.69 -1.91 13.76
N GLY A 79 -10.62 -2.27 14.48
CA GLY A 79 -10.12 -3.64 14.53
C GLY A 79 -11.13 -4.63 15.12
N ILE A 80 -11.83 -4.27 16.19
CA ILE A 80 -12.87 -5.11 16.80
C ILE A 80 -14.02 -5.34 15.82
N ILE A 81 -14.45 -4.28 15.10
CA ILE A 81 -15.48 -4.40 14.05
C ILE A 81 -15.01 -5.35 12.95
N ALA A 82 -13.76 -5.22 12.50
CA ALA A 82 -13.18 -6.09 11.49
C ALA A 82 -13.13 -7.57 11.95
N ILE A 83 -12.74 -7.82 13.20
CA ILE A 83 -12.75 -9.17 13.79
C ILE A 83 -14.17 -9.74 13.82
N ALA A 84 -15.15 -8.96 14.26
CA ALA A 84 -16.55 -9.40 14.27
C ALA A 84 -17.03 -9.74 12.84
N LEU A 85 -16.71 -8.90 11.85
CA LEU A 85 -17.06 -9.18 10.46
C LEU A 85 -16.39 -10.46 9.95
N ILE A 86 -15.11 -10.69 10.26
CA ILE A 86 -14.42 -11.92 9.84
C ILE A 86 -15.09 -13.14 10.49
N LEU A 87 -15.36 -13.10 11.79
CA LEU A 87 -15.93 -14.24 12.52
C LEU A 87 -17.37 -14.58 12.08
N PHE A 88 -18.18 -13.57 11.76
CA PHE A 88 -19.60 -13.79 11.43
C PHE A 88 -19.90 -13.84 9.93
N VAL A 89 -19.05 -13.26 9.07
CA VAL A 89 -19.35 -13.11 7.64
C VAL A 89 -18.40 -13.92 6.75
N VAL A 90 -17.13 -14.08 7.12
CA VAL A 90 -16.17 -14.79 6.28
C VAL A 90 -16.31 -16.30 6.50
N ARG A 91 -16.56 -17.01 5.40
CA ARG A 91 -16.56 -18.48 5.37
C ARG A 91 -15.32 -18.95 4.65
N ASP A 92 -14.51 -19.77 5.32
CA ASP A 92 -13.29 -20.32 4.73
C ASP A 92 -13.63 -21.20 3.51
N PRO A 93 -13.10 -20.85 2.31
CA PRO A 93 -13.23 -21.71 1.14
C PRO A 93 -12.30 -22.90 1.24
N VAL A 94 -12.62 -23.99 0.54
CA VAL A 94 -11.67 -25.08 0.36
C VAL A 94 -10.58 -24.59 -0.61
N ARG A 95 -9.30 -24.74 -0.24
CA ARG A 95 -8.16 -24.26 -1.05
C ARG A 95 -8.18 -24.85 -2.46
N GLY A 96 -8.00 -24.02 -3.48
CA GLY A 96 -7.99 -24.44 -4.88
C GLY A 96 -9.32 -24.98 -5.45
N GLU A 97 -10.43 -24.86 -4.71
CA GLU A 97 -11.75 -25.40 -5.12
C GLU A 97 -12.22 -24.82 -6.46
N LYS A 98 -11.96 -23.54 -6.70
CA LYS A 98 -12.36 -22.86 -7.95
C LYS A 98 -11.37 -23.01 -9.10
N GLU A 99 -10.14 -23.44 -8.85
CA GLU A 99 -9.13 -23.69 -9.88
C GLU A 99 -9.23 -25.11 -10.48
N GLY A 100 -10.25 -25.87 -10.09
CA GLY A 100 -10.55 -27.17 -10.71
C GLY A 100 -9.84 -28.34 -10.07
N GLY A 101 -9.52 -28.27 -8.76
CA GLY A 101 -9.20 -29.42 -7.93
C GLY A 101 -8.13 -30.34 -8.52
N SER A 102 -6.93 -29.82 -8.77
CA SER A 102 -5.77 -30.70 -8.81
C SER A 102 -5.32 -30.97 -7.39
N HIS A 103 -5.09 -32.22 -7.04
CA HIS A 103 -4.47 -32.62 -5.78
C HIS A 103 -3.12 -31.92 -5.63
N ILE A 104 -3.10 -30.73 -5.01
CA ILE A 104 -1.86 -30.12 -4.53
C ILE A 104 -1.39 -31.03 -3.39
N ALA A 105 -0.63 -32.05 -3.74
CA ALA A 105 0.03 -32.90 -2.77
C ALA A 105 0.93 -31.99 -1.92
N SER A 106 0.83 -32.07 -0.60
CA SER A 106 1.70 -31.33 0.30
C SER A 106 3.15 -31.74 0.04
N THR A 107 3.89 -30.89 -0.66
CA THR A 107 5.33 -31.05 -0.84
C THR A 107 6.05 -30.67 0.46
N THR A 108 7.26 -31.20 0.64
CA THR A 108 8.07 -30.84 1.81
C THR A 108 8.45 -29.36 1.73
N TRP A 109 8.20 -28.59 2.79
CA TRP A 109 8.51 -27.15 2.91
C TRP A 109 9.91 -26.77 2.39
N SER A 110 10.93 -27.55 2.71
CA SER A 110 12.31 -27.30 2.27
C SER A 110 12.48 -27.37 0.74
N ASN A 111 11.70 -28.22 0.06
CA ASN A 111 11.73 -28.34 -1.39
C ASN A 111 11.05 -27.13 -2.05
N ASP A 112 9.97 -26.62 -1.46
CA ASP A 112 9.25 -25.44 -1.96
C ASP A 112 10.11 -24.18 -1.85
N ILE A 113 10.77 -23.98 -0.69
CA ILE A 113 11.71 -22.87 -0.52
C ILE A 113 12.85 -22.97 -1.53
N ARG A 114 13.42 -24.17 -1.70
CA ARG A 114 14.50 -24.37 -2.68
C ARG A 114 14.02 -24.08 -4.11
N ALA A 115 12.79 -24.43 -4.44
CA ALA A 115 12.20 -24.14 -5.75
C ALA A 115 11.99 -22.63 -5.95
N LEU A 116 11.46 -21.93 -4.95
CA LEU A 116 11.25 -20.47 -4.99
C LEU A 116 12.58 -19.71 -5.14
N ILE A 117 13.61 -20.08 -4.37
CA ILE A 117 14.93 -19.44 -4.44
C ILE A 117 15.59 -19.68 -5.81
N LYS A 118 15.36 -20.83 -6.43
CA LYS A 118 15.90 -21.15 -7.76
C LYS A 118 15.16 -20.43 -8.89
N ASN A 119 13.97 -19.88 -8.65
CA ASN A 119 13.22 -19.16 -9.67
C ASN A 119 13.71 -17.70 -9.76
N PRO A 120 14.45 -17.32 -10.82
CA PRO A 120 15.03 -15.99 -10.91
C PRO A 120 13.97 -14.90 -11.04
N SER A 121 12.83 -15.18 -11.71
CA SER A 121 11.74 -14.22 -11.86
C SER A 121 11.08 -13.92 -10.51
N PHE A 122 10.86 -14.94 -9.68
CA PHE A 122 10.34 -14.74 -8.33
C PHE A 122 11.29 -13.91 -7.47
N MET A 123 12.59 -14.25 -7.48
CA MET A 123 13.60 -13.53 -6.70
C MET A 123 13.77 -12.07 -7.13
N LEU A 124 13.82 -11.80 -8.44
CA LEU A 124 13.95 -10.45 -8.98
C LEU A 124 12.71 -9.59 -8.70
N SER A 125 11.50 -10.15 -8.88
CA SER A 125 10.26 -9.45 -8.57
C SER A 125 10.14 -9.13 -7.08
N THR A 126 10.52 -10.08 -6.22
CA THR A 126 10.53 -9.89 -4.76
C THR A 126 11.54 -8.83 -4.33
N ALA A 127 12.76 -8.86 -4.88
CA ALA A 127 13.77 -7.85 -4.61
C ALA A 127 13.33 -6.45 -5.07
N GLY A 128 12.75 -6.35 -6.28
CA GLY A 128 12.20 -5.12 -6.81
C GLY A 128 11.09 -4.55 -5.91
N PHE A 129 10.12 -5.38 -5.53
CA PHE A 129 9.04 -4.94 -4.64
C PHE A 129 9.53 -4.58 -3.24
N THR A 130 10.58 -5.25 -2.72
CA THR A 130 11.21 -4.88 -1.45
C THR A 130 11.78 -3.46 -1.51
N CYS A 131 12.45 -3.09 -2.61
CA CYS A 131 12.93 -1.72 -2.81
C CYS A 131 11.77 -0.72 -2.88
N VAL A 132 10.66 -1.07 -3.56
CA VAL A 132 9.46 -0.23 -3.63
C VAL A 132 8.85 -0.02 -2.23
N ALA A 133 8.66 -1.10 -1.47
CA ALA A 133 8.12 -1.06 -0.12
C ALA A 133 9.01 -0.25 0.83
N PHE A 134 10.33 -0.37 0.72
CA PHE A 134 11.29 0.43 1.48
C PHE A 134 11.12 1.94 1.20
N VAL A 135 11.10 2.33 -0.08
CA VAL A 135 10.94 3.74 -0.47
C VAL A 135 9.56 4.27 -0.09
N ALA A 136 8.50 3.51 -0.33
CA ALA A 136 7.13 3.88 0.03
C ALA A 136 6.98 4.07 1.56
N GLY A 137 7.56 3.16 2.36
CA GLY A 137 7.56 3.26 3.81
C GLY A 137 8.35 4.47 4.33
N ALA A 138 9.53 4.73 3.75
CA ALA A 138 10.32 5.91 4.08
C ALA A 138 9.56 7.22 3.76
N LEU A 139 8.95 7.30 2.58
CA LEU A 139 8.14 8.44 2.18
C LEU A 139 6.91 8.61 3.08
N ALA A 140 6.24 7.52 3.45
CA ALA A 140 5.07 7.58 4.33
C ALA A 140 5.42 8.21 5.70
N LEU A 141 6.58 7.89 6.27
CA LEU A 141 6.98 8.45 7.56
C LEU A 141 7.49 9.89 7.44
N TRP A 142 8.32 10.16 6.43
CA TRP A 142 9.09 11.41 6.36
C TRP A 142 8.45 12.49 5.48
N ALA A 143 7.62 12.15 4.50
CA ALA A 143 7.05 13.14 3.59
C ALA A 143 6.19 14.20 4.29
N PRO A 144 5.30 13.88 5.25
CA PRO A 144 4.54 14.91 5.97
C PRO A 144 5.46 15.87 6.74
N LYS A 145 6.53 15.34 7.36
CA LYS A 145 7.49 16.16 8.10
C LYS A 145 8.34 17.04 7.18
N PHE A 146 8.75 16.49 6.05
CA PHE A 146 9.48 17.23 5.02
C PHE A 146 8.63 18.37 4.45
N LEU A 147 7.35 18.11 4.14
CA LEU A 147 6.40 19.13 3.73
C LEU A 147 6.21 20.22 4.78
N GLU A 148 6.08 19.86 6.06
CA GLU A 148 5.99 20.82 7.16
C GLU A 148 7.21 21.76 7.22
N LEU A 149 8.41 21.21 7.08
CA LEU A 149 9.64 21.98 7.09
C LEU A 149 9.80 22.85 5.83
N GLY A 150 9.46 22.31 4.66
CA GLY A 150 9.50 23.05 3.38
C GLY A 150 8.53 24.24 3.36
N LEU A 151 7.33 24.08 3.93
CA LEU A 151 6.35 25.16 4.02
C LEU A 151 6.72 26.22 5.05
N LYS A 152 7.38 25.85 6.16
CA LYS A 152 7.90 26.83 7.13
C LYS A 152 8.96 27.77 6.55
N LEU A 153 9.66 27.35 5.49
CA LEU A 153 10.60 28.19 4.76
C LEU A 153 9.90 29.18 3.81
N GLN A 154 8.63 28.96 3.47
CA GLN A 154 7.84 29.89 2.67
C GLN A 154 7.34 31.03 3.57
N LYS A 155 7.75 32.26 3.28
CA LYS A 155 7.46 33.47 4.08
C LYS A 155 5.96 33.80 4.23
N ASP A 156 5.09 33.21 3.41
CA ASP A 156 3.69 33.62 3.24
C ASP A 156 2.63 32.62 3.71
N LYS A 157 2.99 31.46 4.28
CA LYS A 157 2.00 30.44 4.66
C LYS A 157 2.27 29.78 6.01
N THR A 158 1.55 30.24 7.04
CA THR A 158 1.36 29.52 8.29
C THR A 158 0.23 28.48 8.15
N LEU A 159 0.46 27.44 7.34
CA LEU A 159 -0.42 26.27 7.37
C LEU A 159 -0.21 25.50 8.68
N VAL A 160 -1.29 25.21 9.39
CA VAL A 160 -1.23 24.42 10.63
C VAL A 160 -0.83 22.98 10.26
N VAL A 161 -0.07 22.29 11.12
CA VAL A 161 0.40 20.91 10.87
C VAL A 161 -0.74 19.95 10.50
N ALA A 162 -1.93 20.14 11.07
CA ALA A 162 -3.13 19.36 10.73
C ALA A 162 -3.60 19.54 9.29
N ASP A 163 -3.42 20.72 8.69
CA ASP A 163 -3.79 20.98 7.30
C ASP A 163 -2.86 20.20 6.35
N ILE A 164 -1.59 20.05 6.70
CA ILE A 164 -0.61 19.30 5.90
C ILE A 164 -0.92 17.80 5.92
N SER A 165 -1.19 17.23 7.10
CA SER A 165 -1.59 15.82 7.22
C SER A 165 -2.92 15.55 6.50
N LEU A 166 -3.85 16.50 6.50
CA LEU A 166 -5.11 16.40 5.76
C LEU A 166 -4.87 16.41 4.25
N VAL A 167 -4.11 17.40 3.74
CA VAL A 167 -3.82 17.52 2.30
C VAL A 167 -3.04 16.31 1.80
N PHE A 168 -1.99 15.90 2.52
CA PHE A 168 -1.21 14.71 2.17
C PHE A 168 -2.06 13.44 2.22
N GLY A 169 -2.90 13.28 3.26
CA GLY A 169 -3.82 12.17 3.38
C GLY A 169 -4.83 12.13 2.22
N ALA A 170 -5.41 13.27 1.85
CA ALA A 170 -6.33 13.39 0.72
C ALA A 170 -5.67 13.04 -0.61
N ILE A 171 -4.44 13.52 -0.84
CA ILE A 171 -3.63 13.19 -2.02
C ILE A 171 -3.38 11.68 -2.07
N ALA A 172 -2.99 11.05 -0.96
CA ALA A 172 -2.76 9.62 -0.88
C ALA A 172 -4.02 8.80 -1.18
N MET A 173 -5.18 9.20 -0.64
CA MET A 173 -6.45 8.52 -0.95
C MET A 173 -6.81 8.65 -2.43
N LEU A 174 -6.75 9.85 -2.99
CA LEU A 174 -7.11 10.09 -4.40
C LEU A 174 -6.16 9.39 -5.36
N ALA A 175 -4.85 9.47 -5.09
CA ALA A 175 -3.82 8.79 -5.87
C ALA A 175 -3.98 7.27 -5.82
N GLY A 176 -4.39 6.72 -4.67
CA GLY A 176 -4.71 5.31 -4.53
C GLY A 176 -5.99 4.88 -5.25
N LEU A 177 -7.06 5.67 -5.09
CA LEU A 177 -8.37 5.44 -5.71
C LEU A 177 -8.29 5.42 -7.23
N ILE A 178 -7.43 6.25 -7.80
CA ILE A 178 -7.22 6.31 -9.25
C ILE A 178 -6.14 5.30 -9.65
N GLY A 179 -5.00 5.26 -8.96
CA GLY A 179 -3.82 4.50 -9.34
C GLY A 179 -4.02 2.99 -9.32
N VAL A 180 -4.61 2.43 -8.25
CA VAL A 180 -4.74 0.96 -8.12
C VAL A 180 -5.68 0.35 -9.19
N PRO A 181 -6.89 0.90 -9.44
CA PRO A 181 -7.75 0.42 -10.51
C PRO A 181 -7.17 0.71 -11.90
N LEU A 182 -6.54 1.87 -12.11
CA LEU A 182 -5.93 2.21 -13.39
C LEU A 182 -4.82 1.23 -13.75
N GLY A 183 -3.96 0.87 -12.78
CA GLY A 183 -2.91 -0.14 -12.96
C GLY A 183 -3.48 -1.50 -13.36
N SER A 184 -4.52 -1.96 -12.65
CA SER A 184 -5.19 -3.23 -12.95
C SER A 184 -5.84 -3.25 -14.35
N ILE A 185 -6.55 -2.18 -14.73
CA ILE A 185 -7.21 -2.08 -16.05
C ILE A 185 -6.18 -2.03 -17.17
N VAL A 186 -5.10 -1.25 -17.00
CA VAL A 186 -4.03 -1.14 -17.99
C VAL A 186 -3.31 -2.48 -18.15
N ALA A 187 -3.00 -3.18 -17.05
CA ALA A 187 -2.42 -4.52 -17.07
C ALA A 187 -3.31 -5.52 -17.81
N GLN A 188 -4.61 -5.57 -17.49
CA GLN A 188 -5.55 -6.47 -18.16
C GLN A 188 -5.64 -6.22 -19.68
N LYS A 189 -5.73 -4.95 -20.09
CA LYS A 189 -5.77 -4.61 -21.52
C LYS A 189 -4.46 -4.96 -22.22
N LEU A 190 -3.32 -4.66 -21.61
CA LEU A 190 -2.02 -4.82 -22.25
C LEU A 190 -1.55 -6.29 -22.26
N ARG A 191 -1.96 -7.10 -21.27
CA ARG A 191 -1.74 -8.57 -21.24
C ARG A 191 -2.27 -9.28 -22.48
N THR A 192 -3.39 -8.82 -23.06
CA THR A 192 -3.95 -9.43 -24.29
C THR A 192 -3.01 -9.32 -25.49
N ARG A 193 -2.12 -8.33 -25.48
CA ARG A 193 -1.18 -8.09 -26.58
C ARG A 193 0.23 -8.55 -26.21
N TRP A 194 0.67 -8.36 -24.96
CA TRP A 194 2.05 -8.54 -24.52
C TRP A 194 2.09 -9.43 -23.28
N HIS A 195 2.75 -10.59 -23.36
CA HIS A 195 2.86 -11.52 -22.24
C HIS A 195 3.67 -10.95 -21.05
N GLN A 196 4.54 -9.98 -21.31
CA GLN A 196 5.38 -9.29 -20.31
C GLN A 196 4.80 -7.93 -19.87
N ALA A 197 3.50 -7.70 -20.04
CA ALA A 197 2.88 -6.42 -19.73
C ALA A 197 3.05 -6.01 -18.25
N ASP A 198 2.92 -6.96 -17.32
CA ASP A 198 2.87 -6.65 -15.89
C ASP A 198 4.19 -6.10 -15.32
N PRO A 199 5.36 -6.74 -15.55
CA PRO A 199 6.61 -6.18 -15.07
C PRO A 199 6.96 -4.85 -15.76
N LEU A 200 6.58 -4.68 -17.03
CA LEU A 200 6.83 -3.46 -17.78
C LEU A 200 6.02 -2.27 -17.23
N ILE A 201 4.74 -2.48 -16.92
CA ILE A 201 3.90 -1.45 -16.30
C ILE A 201 4.47 -1.05 -14.94
N CYS A 202 4.87 -2.04 -14.13
CA CYS A 202 5.50 -1.77 -12.85
C CYS A 202 6.81 -0.97 -12.98
N GLY A 203 7.67 -1.36 -13.93
CA GLY A 203 8.93 -0.66 -14.21
C GLY A 203 8.71 0.78 -14.67
N VAL A 204 7.79 1.00 -15.61
CA VAL A 204 7.46 2.36 -16.11
C VAL A 204 6.83 3.22 -15.02
N GLY A 205 5.93 2.65 -14.20
CA GLY A 205 5.32 3.36 -13.07
C GLY A 205 6.36 3.85 -12.06
N LEU A 206 7.33 3.00 -11.72
CA LEU A 206 8.43 3.38 -10.82
C LEU A 206 9.38 4.41 -11.44
N LEU A 207 9.74 4.24 -12.70
CA LEU A 207 10.59 5.18 -13.43
C LEU A 207 9.94 6.56 -13.57
N LEU A 208 8.61 6.63 -13.68
CA LEU A 208 7.87 7.89 -13.69
C LEU A 208 7.72 8.47 -12.28
N SER A 209 7.52 7.63 -11.26
CA SER A 209 7.36 8.05 -9.88
C SER A 209 8.62 8.74 -9.33
N ALA A 210 9.81 8.22 -9.63
CA ALA A 210 11.08 8.72 -9.09
C ALA A 210 11.35 10.22 -9.42
N PRO A 211 11.32 10.68 -10.68
CA PRO A 211 11.54 12.08 -11.01
C PRO A 211 10.44 12.98 -10.46
N MET A 212 9.17 12.53 -10.45
CA MET A 212 8.07 13.32 -9.89
C MET A 212 8.28 13.62 -8.41
N ILE A 213 8.67 12.62 -7.62
CA ILE A 213 8.96 12.80 -6.19
C ILE A 213 10.21 13.65 -5.97
N PHE A 214 11.24 13.50 -6.80
CA PHE A 214 12.44 14.32 -6.74
C PHE A 214 12.13 15.82 -7.00
N PHE A 215 11.39 16.12 -8.07
CA PHE A 215 10.99 17.51 -8.36
C PHE A 215 9.99 18.05 -7.33
N ALA A 216 9.15 17.20 -6.73
CA ALA A 216 8.30 17.60 -5.61
C ALA A 216 9.15 18.06 -4.42
N ALA A 217 10.24 17.37 -4.11
CA ALA A 217 11.14 17.74 -3.01
C ALA A 217 11.82 19.10 -3.26
N LEU A 218 12.25 19.37 -4.50
CA LEU A 218 12.87 20.66 -4.86
C LEU A 218 11.88 21.84 -4.81
N THR A 219 10.63 21.61 -5.20
CA THR A 219 9.60 22.66 -5.26
C THR A 219 8.94 22.93 -3.91
N ALA A 220 9.21 22.11 -2.90
CA ALA A 220 8.63 22.23 -1.56
C ALA A 220 8.88 23.59 -0.89
N SER A 221 10.03 24.23 -1.11
CA SER A 221 10.36 25.55 -0.54
C SER A 221 9.87 26.74 -1.38
N SER A 222 9.54 26.52 -2.65
CA SER A 222 9.25 27.62 -3.59
C SER A 222 7.77 27.74 -3.90
N ASN A 223 7.09 26.62 -4.20
CA ASN A 223 5.68 26.63 -4.59
C ASN A 223 4.95 25.39 -4.07
N SER A 224 4.08 25.60 -3.08
CA SER A 224 3.29 24.53 -2.45
C SER A 224 2.38 23.79 -3.43
N LEU A 225 1.78 24.50 -4.41
CA LEU A 225 0.82 23.90 -5.33
C LEU A 225 1.49 22.91 -6.28
N VAL A 226 2.64 23.30 -6.85
CA VAL A 226 3.44 22.44 -7.74
C VAL A 226 3.99 21.24 -6.96
N CYS A 227 4.39 21.44 -5.70
CA CYS A 227 4.84 20.34 -4.84
C CYS A 227 3.71 19.30 -4.66
N PHE A 228 2.50 19.73 -4.29
CA PHE A 228 1.37 18.82 -4.07
C PHE A 228 0.92 18.09 -5.35
N THR A 229 0.91 18.76 -6.51
CA THR A 229 0.55 18.10 -7.77
C THR A 229 1.58 17.05 -8.18
N LEU A 230 2.88 17.33 -7.99
CA LEU A 230 3.94 16.36 -8.26
C LEU A 230 3.91 15.18 -7.29
N ILE A 231 3.60 15.41 -6.01
CA ILE A 231 3.38 14.31 -5.04
C ILE A 231 2.20 13.45 -5.47
N PHE A 232 1.09 14.06 -5.89
CA PHE A 232 -0.08 13.32 -6.38
C PHE A 232 0.27 12.45 -7.59
N LEU A 233 0.96 13.00 -8.59
CA LEU A 233 1.37 12.24 -9.79
C LEU A 233 2.36 11.13 -9.45
N GLY A 234 3.34 11.40 -8.57
CA GLY A 234 4.29 10.39 -8.10
C GLY A 234 3.60 9.26 -7.35
N GLN A 235 2.71 9.57 -6.41
CA GLN A 235 1.94 8.56 -5.68
C GLN A 235 0.99 7.78 -6.58
N LEU A 236 0.37 8.43 -7.57
CA LEU A 236 -0.49 7.75 -8.54
C LEU A 236 0.33 6.74 -9.35
N ALA A 237 1.51 7.14 -9.82
CA ALA A 237 2.41 6.26 -10.56
C ALA A 237 2.94 5.09 -9.70
N LEU A 238 3.25 5.34 -8.43
CA LEU A 238 3.65 4.30 -7.48
C LEU A 238 2.50 3.31 -7.21
N ASN A 239 1.28 3.82 -7.07
CA ASN A 239 0.11 3.01 -6.71
C ASN A 239 -0.40 2.10 -7.84
N LEU A 240 0.06 2.29 -9.09
CA LEU A 240 -0.19 1.37 -10.21
C LEU A 240 0.29 -0.05 -9.91
N ASN A 241 1.33 -0.18 -9.09
CA ASN A 241 2.11 -1.41 -8.97
C ASN A 241 1.50 -2.43 -8.00
N TRP A 242 0.71 -1.99 -7.01
CA TRP A 242 0.27 -2.85 -5.90
C TRP A 242 -0.56 -4.06 -6.35
N SER A 243 -1.55 -3.85 -7.22
CA SER A 243 -2.43 -4.92 -7.70
C SER A 243 -1.71 -5.86 -8.67
N ILE A 244 -0.83 -5.30 -9.50
CA ILE A 244 -0.10 -6.02 -10.54
C ILE A 244 0.96 -6.94 -9.93
N VAL A 245 1.73 -6.44 -8.96
CA VAL A 245 2.77 -7.25 -8.29
C VAL A 245 2.17 -8.43 -7.53
N ALA A 246 1.04 -8.22 -6.86
CA ALA A 246 0.36 -9.31 -6.18
C ALA A 246 -0.14 -10.38 -7.14
N ASP A 247 -0.74 -9.99 -8.28
CA ASP A 247 -1.21 -10.95 -9.29
C ASP A 247 -0.08 -11.65 -10.06
N MET A 248 1.14 -11.10 -10.06
CA MET A 248 2.33 -11.76 -10.63
C MET A 248 2.93 -12.83 -9.69
N LEU A 249 2.76 -12.68 -8.37
CA LEU A 249 3.37 -13.54 -7.36
C LEU A 249 2.42 -14.64 -6.84
N LEU A 250 1.11 -14.53 -7.12
CA LEU A 250 0.03 -15.44 -6.74
C LEU A 250 -0.52 -16.21 -7.94
#